data_AF-A0A951DQ75-F1
#
_entry.id   AF-A0A951DQ75-F1
#
_cell.length_a   1.000
_cell.length_b   1.000
_cell.length_c   1.000
_cell.angle_alpha   90.00
_cell.angle_beta   90.00
_cell.angle_gamma   90.00
#
_symmetry.space_group_name_H-M   'P 1'
#
loop_
_entity.id
_entity.type
_entity.pdbx_description
1 polymer ?
#
loop_
_entity_poly.entity_id
_entity_poly.type
_entity_poly.pdbx_seq_one_letter_code
_entity_poly.pdbx_strand_id
1 'polypeptide(L)'
;LWALWCVGWRLRIGAVGLAALVVTAWAVPMISLSGGWEAYRQALNDYLKVWSPQSAYVVGDFASGGDLQATYNLNFLVNYLRQMLGIGLILVLYLIGRRFGPFALASDYRGRFLALWVVPPLVVYVFAHLGEPGYVLSLAPAAAVLVALAIVELRAEFAMLTAVLRARGWRLPAPRLVASAAAAVLVIGIVGWNIQAFARGVGPGRLPDLRAHDATTSAQVEFLRSRSPSSTLVLAHDIVRQLQFYLPGYDVQLLFSEYVPDFQTARTVTPLPDGTTEVVVLDTPLTVAPEDAALVHEVPLSAQPPVSVYVFDATDARAVEHGYRFVRLVR
;
A
#
# COMPACT_ATOMS: atom_id res chain seq x y z
N LEU A 1 15.86 -18.51 11.08
CA LEU A 1 16.68 -19.61 11.66
C LEU A 1 17.07 -19.38 13.12
N TRP A 2 17.58 -18.21 13.52
CA TRP A 2 17.93 -17.93 14.94
C TRP A 2 16.73 -17.90 15.91
N ALA A 3 15.57 -17.40 15.47
CA ALA A 3 14.33 -17.42 16.28
C ALA A 3 13.87 -18.85 16.68
N LEU A 4 14.36 -19.88 15.99
CA LEU A 4 14.06 -21.28 16.27
C LEU A 4 15.21 -22.00 16.99
N TRP A 5 16.23 -21.29 17.48
CA TRP A 5 17.42 -21.90 18.09
C TRP A 5 17.13 -22.65 19.39
N CYS A 6 16.04 -22.32 20.08
CA CYS A 6 15.56 -23.09 21.25
C CYS A 6 14.54 -24.18 20.89
N VAL A 7 14.16 -24.28 19.61
CA VAL A 7 13.14 -25.20 19.11
C VAL A 7 13.82 -26.48 18.63
N GLY A 8 13.22 -27.65 18.90
CA GLY A 8 13.78 -28.94 18.49
C GLY A 8 13.98 -29.05 16.97
N TRP A 9 15.03 -29.75 16.54
CA TRP A 9 15.44 -29.80 15.12
C TRP A 9 14.33 -30.27 14.17
N ARG A 10 13.46 -31.20 14.60
CA ARG A 10 12.30 -31.67 13.81
C ARG A 10 11.35 -30.54 13.46
N LEU A 11 11.04 -29.68 14.42
CA LEU A 11 10.19 -28.51 14.23
C LEU A 11 10.89 -27.44 13.37
N ARG A 12 12.22 -27.32 13.43
CA ARG A 12 12.97 -26.44 12.51
C ARG A 12 12.84 -26.89 11.07
N ILE A 13 13.07 -28.19 10.82
CA ILE A 13 12.92 -28.76 9.48
C ILE A 13 11.46 -28.62 9.02
N GLY A 14 10.49 -28.92 9.89
CA GLY A 14 9.08 -28.71 9.59
C GLY A 14 8.76 -27.25 9.22
N ALA A 15 9.29 -26.28 9.97
CA ALA A 15 9.09 -24.85 9.67
C ALA A 15 9.75 -24.41 8.37
N VAL A 16 10.98 -24.87 8.10
CA VAL A 16 11.69 -24.58 6.83
C VAL A 16 10.96 -25.23 5.65
N GLY A 17 10.54 -26.49 5.80
CA GLY A 17 9.76 -27.21 4.80
C GLY A 17 8.42 -26.53 4.51
N LEU A 18 7.71 -26.10 5.56
CA LEU A 18 6.47 -25.34 5.41
C LEU A 18 6.71 -23.99 4.73
N ALA A 19 7.77 -23.25 5.10
CA ALA A 19 8.12 -22.00 4.44
C ALA A 19 8.43 -22.21 2.95
N ALA A 20 9.23 -23.23 2.61
CA ALA A 20 9.53 -23.58 1.23
C ALA A 20 8.27 -23.98 0.46
N LEU A 21 7.37 -24.76 1.09
CA LEU A 21 6.08 -25.14 0.50
C LEU A 21 5.21 -23.90 0.21
N VAL A 22 5.10 -22.97 1.15
CA VAL A 22 4.34 -21.73 0.97
C VAL A 22 4.92 -20.88 -0.15
N VAL A 23 6.25 -20.71 -0.20
CA VAL A 23 6.93 -19.95 -1.25
C VAL A 23 6.73 -20.61 -2.61
N THR A 24 6.90 -21.93 -2.71
CA THR A 24 6.73 -22.66 -3.98
C THR A 24 5.28 -22.70 -4.46
N ALA A 25 4.32 -22.85 -3.54
CA ALA A 25 2.88 -22.79 -3.85
C ALA A 25 2.46 -21.45 -4.47
N TRP A 26 3.20 -20.37 -4.21
CA TRP A 26 3.01 -19.07 -4.84
C TRP A 26 3.86 -18.88 -6.10
N ALA A 27 5.14 -19.23 -6.05
CA ALA A 27 6.07 -18.99 -7.14
C ALA A 27 5.74 -19.80 -8.40
N VAL A 28 5.34 -21.07 -8.24
CA VAL A 28 5.07 -21.96 -9.37
C VAL A 28 3.89 -21.48 -10.23
N PRO A 29 2.70 -21.16 -9.65
CA PRO A 29 1.62 -20.59 -10.44
C PRO A 29 1.99 -19.28 -11.12
N MET A 30 2.69 -18.36 -10.44
CA MET A 30 3.12 -17.10 -11.06
C MET A 30 4.02 -17.34 -12.26
N ILE A 31 5.05 -18.18 -12.12
CA ILE A 31 5.95 -18.53 -13.23
C ILE A 31 5.16 -19.15 -14.39
N SER A 32 4.21 -20.03 -14.10
CA SER A 32 3.37 -20.67 -15.13
C SER A 32 2.48 -19.66 -15.84
N LEU A 33 1.82 -18.75 -15.11
CA LEU A 33 0.93 -17.74 -15.66
C LEU A 33 1.68 -16.66 -16.45
N SER A 34 2.95 -16.42 -16.14
CA SER A 34 3.82 -15.54 -16.93
C SER A 34 4.30 -16.17 -18.25
N GLY A 35 3.97 -17.42 -18.55
CA GLY A 35 4.46 -18.12 -19.75
C GLY A 35 5.77 -18.88 -19.54
N GLY A 36 6.17 -19.14 -18.29
CA GLY A 36 7.34 -19.93 -17.93
C GLY A 36 8.45 -19.11 -17.25
N TRP A 37 9.52 -19.81 -16.83
CA TRP A 37 10.62 -19.22 -16.07
C TRP A 37 11.31 -18.07 -16.79
N GLU A 38 11.50 -18.18 -18.11
CA GLU A 38 12.24 -17.19 -18.87
C GLU A 38 11.47 -15.87 -19.00
N ALA A 39 10.17 -15.93 -19.32
CA ALA A 39 9.30 -14.76 -19.36
C ALA A 39 9.18 -14.11 -17.97
N TYR A 40 9.02 -14.92 -16.92
CA TYR A 40 9.00 -14.43 -15.54
C TYR A 40 10.32 -13.73 -15.15
N ARG A 41 11.47 -14.35 -15.46
CA ARG A 41 12.80 -13.81 -15.16
C ARG A 41 13.07 -12.51 -15.93
N GLN A 42 12.67 -12.45 -17.19
CA GLN A 42 12.78 -11.23 -18.00
C GLN A 42 11.93 -10.12 -17.40
N ALA A 43 10.65 -10.38 -17.11
CA ALA A 43 9.77 -9.40 -16.47
C ALA A 43 10.33 -8.92 -15.12
N LEU A 44 10.88 -9.83 -14.30
CA LEU A 44 11.53 -9.48 -13.04
C LEU A 44 12.78 -8.61 -13.26
N ASN A 45 13.62 -8.94 -14.23
CA ASN A 45 14.81 -8.15 -14.54
C ASN A 45 14.43 -6.75 -15.05
N ASP A 46 13.42 -6.64 -15.90
CA ASP A 46 12.97 -5.36 -16.43
C ASP A 46 12.34 -4.51 -15.32
N TYR A 47 11.59 -5.14 -14.41
CA TYR A 47 11.11 -4.50 -13.18
C TYR A 47 12.28 -4.00 -12.30
N LEU A 48 13.28 -4.84 -12.05
CA LEU A 48 14.43 -4.49 -11.21
C LEU A 48 15.32 -3.41 -11.84
N LYS A 49 15.44 -3.33 -13.17
CA LYS A 49 16.17 -2.23 -13.83
C LYS A 49 15.57 -0.86 -13.50
N VAL A 50 14.25 -0.78 -13.43
CA VAL A 50 13.53 0.45 -13.08
C VAL A 50 13.58 0.70 -11.57
N TRP A 51 13.28 -0.33 -10.77
CA TRP A 51 13.04 -0.15 -9.34
C TRP A 51 14.29 -0.23 -8.49
N SER A 52 15.31 -1.01 -8.86
CA SER A 52 16.53 -1.10 -8.05
C SER A 52 17.22 0.26 -7.82
N PRO A 53 17.28 1.17 -8.81
CA PRO A 53 17.80 2.53 -8.61
C PRO A 53 16.91 3.43 -7.73
N GLN A 54 15.59 3.23 -7.76
CA GLN A 54 14.61 4.06 -7.03
C GLN A 54 14.31 3.55 -5.62
N SER A 55 14.41 2.23 -5.41
CA SER A 55 13.96 1.54 -4.20
C SER A 55 15.04 1.29 -3.17
N ALA A 56 16.32 1.23 -3.55
CA ALA A 56 17.36 0.73 -2.66
C ALA A 56 18.48 1.74 -2.45
N TYR A 57 18.67 2.16 -1.19
CA TYR A 57 19.90 2.80 -0.70
C TYR A 57 21.18 1.98 -0.99
N VAL A 58 21.04 0.70 -1.38
CA VAL A 58 22.13 -0.27 -1.51
C VAL A 58 22.58 -0.51 -2.97
N VAL A 59 21.80 -0.12 -3.99
CA VAL A 59 22.09 -0.51 -5.39
C VAL A 59 21.92 0.64 -6.41
N GLY A 60 21.25 1.73 -6.05
CA GLY A 60 21.12 2.93 -6.89
C GLY A 60 22.17 4.00 -6.58
N ASP A 61 22.61 4.71 -7.61
CA ASP A 61 23.49 5.87 -7.50
C ASP A 61 22.94 6.90 -6.50
N PHE A 62 23.81 7.64 -5.83
CA PHE A 62 23.53 8.66 -4.80
C PHE A 62 22.70 9.87 -5.30
N ALA A 63 22.01 9.74 -6.43
CA ALA A 63 21.52 10.82 -7.28
C ALA A 63 20.27 11.57 -6.74
N SER A 64 19.68 11.19 -5.61
CA SER A 64 18.60 11.96 -4.97
C SER A 64 18.92 12.51 -3.56
N GLY A 65 20.16 12.34 -3.06
CA GLY A 65 20.62 13.06 -1.85
C GLY A 65 20.79 12.27 -0.56
N GLY A 66 21.08 10.96 -0.62
CA GLY A 66 21.64 10.16 0.50
C GLY A 66 20.92 10.30 1.85
N ASP A 67 21.43 11.19 2.72
CA ASP A 67 20.86 11.50 4.04
C ASP A 67 19.43 12.08 3.97
N LEU A 68 19.11 12.80 2.89
CA LEU A 68 17.77 13.33 2.62
C LEU A 68 16.77 12.21 2.37
N GLN A 69 17.17 11.11 1.72
CA GLN A 69 16.26 10.01 1.38
C GLN A 69 15.89 9.16 2.60
N ALA A 70 16.85 8.80 3.46
CA ALA A 70 16.55 8.06 4.69
C ALA A 70 15.68 8.90 5.63
N THR A 71 15.96 10.21 5.73
CA THR A 71 15.13 11.15 6.49
C THR A 71 13.72 11.27 5.90
N TYR A 72 13.61 11.35 4.58
CA TYR A 72 12.35 11.36 3.85
C TYR A 72 11.54 10.08 4.15
N ASN A 73 12.12 8.90 3.94
CA ASN A 73 11.49 7.62 4.22
C ASN A 73 11.09 7.48 5.70
N LEU A 74 11.94 7.93 6.63
CA LEU A 74 11.62 7.95 8.05
C LEU A 74 10.40 8.83 8.34
N ASN A 75 10.30 10.00 7.72
CA ASN A 75 9.13 10.87 7.85
C ASN A 75 7.86 10.20 7.31
N PHE A 76 7.93 9.52 6.16
CA PHE A 76 6.81 8.71 5.65
C PHE A 76 6.44 7.59 6.60
N LEU A 77 7.41 6.82 7.07
CA LEU A 77 7.21 5.73 8.02
C LEU A 77 6.52 6.23 9.30
N VAL A 78 7.01 7.31 9.90
CA VAL A 78 6.38 7.92 11.09
C VAL A 78 4.95 8.37 10.79
N ASN A 79 4.72 9.02 9.67
CA ASN A 79 3.39 9.47 9.25
C ASN A 79 2.43 8.29 9.02
N TYR A 80 2.89 7.22 8.38
CA TYR A 80 2.09 6.01 8.13
C TYR A 80 1.82 5.24 9.42
N LEU A 81 2.81 5.10 10.31
CA LEU A 81 2.61 4.51 11.64
C LEU A 81 1.62 5.33 12.47
N ARG A 82 1.68 6.67 12.39
CA ARG A 82 0.69 7.55 13.03
C ARG A 82 -0.71 7.33 12.44
N GLN A 83 -0.83 7.19 11.13
CA GLN A 83 -2.10 6.94 10.47
C GLN A 83 -2.68 5.55 10.81
N MET A 84 -1.82 4.55 10.96
CA MET A 84 -2.18 3.16 11.29
C MET A 84 -2.52 2.97 12.77
N LEU A 85 -1.76 3.59 13.68
CA LEU A 85 -1.87 3.33 15.12
C LEU A 85 -2.59 4.43 15.89
N GLY A 86 -2.61 5.66 15.35
CA GLY A 86 -3.15 6.83 16.04
C GLY A 86 -2.48 7.04 17.41
N ILE A 87 -3.30 7.20 18.44
CA ILE A 87 -2.86 7.34 19.83
C ILE A 87 -2.07 6.10 20.32
N GLY A 88 -2.32 4.92 19.72
CA GLY A 88 -1.58 3.69 20.03
C GLY A 88 -0.07 3.81 19.77
N LEU A 89 0.37 4.72 18.88
CA LEU A 89 1.79 4.97 18.64
C LEU A 89 2.52 5.41 19.92
N ILE A 90 1.87 6.21 20.76
CA ILE A 90 2.46 6.66 22.04
C ILE A 90 2.74 5.47 22.96
N LEU A 91 1.84 4.48 22.97
CA LEU A 91 2.00 3.27 23.77
C LEU A 91 3.12 2.36 23.24
N VAL A 92 3.30 2.31 21.93
CA VAL A 92 4.44 1.62 21.31
C VAL A 92 5.75 2.31 21.72
N LEU A 93 5.84 3.63 21.63
CA LEU A 93 7.02 4.40 22.04
C LEU A 93 7.34 4.22 23.53
N TYR A 94 6.32 4.20 24.39
CA TYR A 94 6.45 3.91 25.82
C TYR A 94 7.13 2.55 26.08
N LEU A 95 6.73 1.50 25.34
CA LEU A 95 7.35 0.18 25.48
C LEU A 95 8.74 0.09 24.90
N ILE A 96 9.03 0.80 23.79
CA ILE A 96 10.35 0.77 23.16
C ILE A 96 11.43 1.14 24.18
N GLY A 97 11.21 2.21 24.95
CA GLY A 97 12.14 2.65 25.99
C GLY A 97 12.35 1.65 27.14
N ARG A 98 11.46 0.68 27.34
CA ARG A 98 11.49 -0.25 28.48
C ARG A 98 11.91 -1.67 28.11
N ARG A 99 11.47 -2.15 26.94
CA ARG A 99 11.61 -3.56 26.53
C ARG A 99 12.73 -3.81 25.53
N PHE A 100 13.18 -2.77 24.83
CA PHE A 100 14.20 -2.89 23.79
C PHE A 100 15.58 -2.42 24.26
N GLY A 101 15.76 -2.18 25.56
CA GLY A 101 17.08 -1.92 26.14
C GLY A 101 17.99 -3.16 26.08
N PRO A 102 19.33 -3.01 26.00
CA PRO A 102 20.27 -4.12 25.85
C PRO A 102 20.10 -5.21 26.93
N PHE A 103 19.88 -4.81 28.18
CA PHE A 103 19.69 -5.74 29.30
C PHE A 103 18.36 -6.52 29.21
N ALA A 104 17.27 -5.86 28.80
CA ALA A 104 15.97 -6.50 28.61
C ALA A 104 16.02 -7.50 27.46
N LEU A 105 16.67 -7.14 26.34
CA LEU A 105 16.87 -8.05 25.20
C LEU A 105 17.80 -9.22 25.55
N ALA A 106 18.81 -9.01 26.40
CA ALA A 106 19.69 -10.09 26.86
C ALA A 106 18.96 -11.10 27.76
N SER A 107 17.99 -10.65 28.56
CA SER A 107 17.32 -11.48 29.58
C SER A 107 15.98 -12.07 29.12
N ASP A 108 15.22 -11.42 28.24
CA ASP A 108 13.88 -11.85 27.84
C ASP A 108 13.82 -12.31 26.37
N TYR A 109 13.57 -13.61 26.16
CA TYR A 109 13.42 -14.17 24.81
C TYR A 109 12.23 -13.61 24.05
N ARG A 110 11.18 -13.15 24.75
CA ARG A 110 9.99 -12.56 24.12
C ARG A 110 10.31 -11.18 23.57
N GLY A 111 11.09 -10.38 24.32
CA GLY A 111 11.63 -9.11 23.86
C GLY A 111 12.49 -9.29 22.60
N ARG A 112 13.37 -10.30 22.59
CA ARG A 112 14.17 -10.64 21.39
C ARG A 112 13.32 -11.02 20.19
N PHE A 113 12.28 -11.83 20.41
CA PHE A 113 11.34 -12.21 19.35
C PHE A 113 10.64 -10.97 18.76
N LEU A 114 10.11 -10.08 19.62
CA LEU A 114 9.48 -8.84 19.17
C LEU A 114 10.47 -7.91 18.45
N ALA A 115 11.72 -7.81 18.92
CA ALA A 115 12.77 -7.07 18.24
C ALA A 115 13.07 -7.62 16.84
N LEU A 116 13.15 -8.93 16.68
CA LEU A 116 13.33 -9.54 15.36
C LEU A 116 12.10 -9.42 14.46
N TRP A 117 10.91 -9.27 15.03
CA TRP A 117 9.70 -9.09 14.24
C TRP A 117 9.56 -7.62 13.78
N VAL A 118 9.94 -6.66 14.61
CA VAL A 118 9.70 -5.23 14.37
C VAL A 118 10.90 -4.54 13.72
N VAL A 119 12.12 -4.79 14.19
CA VAL A 119 13.30 -4.02 13.77
C VAL A 119 13.67 -4.27 12.30
N PRO A 120 13.78 -5.51 11.80
CA PRO A 120 14.12 -5.73 10.39
C PRO A 120 13.20 -5.04 9.39
N PRO A 121 11.85 -5.15 9.46
CA PRO A 121 10.99 -4.40 8.54
C PRO A 121 11.10 -2.89 8.72
N LEU A 122 11.27 -2.35 9.94
CA LEU A 122 11.51 -0.92 10.12
C LEU A 122 12.80 -0.45 9.44
N VAL A 123 13.89 -1.21 9.57
CA VAL A 123 15.16 -0.95 8.87
C VAL A 123 14.92 -0.96 7.36
N VAL A 124 14.24 -1.97 6.84
CA VAL A 124 13.86 -2.02 5.42
C VAL A 124 13.07 -0.77 5.03
N TYR A 125 12.08 -0.34 5.80
CA TYR A 125 11.27 0.83 5.46
C TYR A 125 12.00 2.18 5.58
N VAL A 126 13.07 2.27 6.37
CA VAL A 126 13.91 3.47 6.42
C VAL A 126 14.85 3.52 5.21
N PHE A 127 15.43 2.38 4.83
CA PHE A 127 16.47 2.31 3.79
C PHE A 127 15.96 1.90 2.40
N ALA A 128 14.75 1.37 2.32
CA ALA A 128 14.05 1.07 1.08
C ALA A 128 12.86 2.01 0.91
N HIS A 129 12.64 2.46 -0.32
CA HIS A 129 11.59 3.42 -0.64
C HIS A 129 10.20 2.94 -0.17
N LEU A 130 9.51 3.81 0.56
CA LEU A 130 8.11 3.65 0.95
C LEU A 130 7.23 4.49 0.01
N GLY A 131 6.74 3.88 -1.07
CA GLY A 131 5.82 4.55 -2.00
C GLY A 131 4.39 4.66 -1.46
N GLU A 132 3.92 3.66 -0.72
CA GLU A 132 2.50 3.54 -0.34
C GLU A 132 2.28 3.34 1.16
N PRO A 133 1.24 3.96 1.76
CA PRO A 133 0.90 3.78 3.17
C PRO A 133 0.55 2.32 3.51
N GLY A 134 0.09 1.54 2.53
CA GLY A 134 -0.22 0.12 2.71
C GLY A 134 0.97 -0.74 3.12
N TYR A 135 2.21 -0.30 2.84
CA TYR A 135 3.40 -1.09 3.16
C TYR A 135 3.58 -1.34 4.66
N VAL A 136 3.25 -0.36 5.51
CA VAL A 136 3.43 -0.53 6.96
C VAL A 136 2.41 -1.49 7.59
N LEU A 137 1.42 -1.99 6.84
CA LEU A 137 0.47 -2.99 7.34
C LEU A 137 1.15 -4.31 7.74
N SER A 138 2.33 -4.61 7.18
CA SER A 138 3.15 -5.75 7.62
C SER A 138 3.55 -5.67 9.11
N LEU A 139 3.61 -4.45 9.67
CA LEU A 139 3.90 -4.19 11.08
C LEU A 139 2.66 -4.23 11.97
N ALA A 140 1.45 -4.22 11.41
CA ALA A 140 0.22 -4.12 12.18
C ALA A 140 0.07 -5.23 13.24
N PRO A 141 0.36 -6.52 12.97
CA PRO A 141 0.27 -7.56 13.99
C PRO A 141 1.23 -7.33 15.16
N ALA A 142 2.49 -6.99 14.87
CA ALA A 142 3.49 -6.74 15.90
C ALA A 142 3.15 -5.49 16.71
N ALA A 143 2.69 -4.42 16.05
CA ALA A 143 2.27 -3.19 16.70
C ALA A 143 1.04 -3.39 17.60
N ALA A 144 0.06 -4.21 17.18
CA ALA A 144 -1.10 -4.55 18.01
C ALA A 144 -0.68 -5.29 19.29
N VAL A 145 0.28 -6.22 19.18
CA VAL A 145 0.86 -6.91 20.36
C VAL A 145 1.57 -5.93 21.28
N LEU A 146 2.37 -5.01 20.73
CA LEU A 146 3.04 -3.97 21.53
C LEU A 146 2.03 -3.05 22.22
N VAL A 147 1.00 -2.58 21.53
CA VAL A 147 -0.07 -1.78 22.15
C VAL A 147 -0.74 -2.54 23.29
N ALA A 148 -1.09 -3.82 23.09
CA ALA A 148 -1.69 -4.64 24.14
C ALA A 148 -0.77 -4.81 25.36
N LEU A 149 0.52 -5.08 25.12
CA LEU A 149 1.52 -5.20 26.19
C LEU A 149 1.66 -3.90 26.98
N ALA A 150 1.65 -2.75 26.31
CA ALA A 150 1.75 -1.44 26.93
C ALA A 150 0.56 -1.18 27.86
N ILE A 151 -0.65 -1.54 27.41
CA ILE A 151 -1.88 -1.41 28.21
C ILE A 151 -1.81 -2.32 29.46
N VAL A 152 -1.30 -3.54 29.32
CA VAL A 152 -1.13 -4.46 30.46
C VAL A 152 -0.11 -3.94 31.47
N GLU A 153 1.00 -3.36 31.02
CA GLU A 153 1.99 -2.74 31.90
C GLU A 153 1.43 -1.52 32.62
N LEU A 154 0.83 -0.59 31.87
CA LEU A 154 0.21 0.60 32.45
C LEU A 154 -0.89 0.24 33.46
N ARG A 155 -1.68 -0.80 33.20
CA ARG A 155 -2.65 -1.34 34.16
C ARG A 155 -1.98 -1.71 35.48
N ALA A 156 -0.85 -2.42 35.44
CA ALA A 156 -0.11 -2.80 36.65
C ALA A 156 0.43 -1.55 37.38
N GLU A 157 0.93 -0.56 36.65
CA GLU A 157 1.42 0.70 37.20
C GLU A 157 0.31 1.51 37.87
N PHE A 158 -0.87 1.62 37.26
CA PHE A 158 -2.02 2.27 37.86
C PHE A 158 -2.48 1.56 39.14
N ALA A 159 -2.42 0.21 39.18
CA ALA A 159 -2.72 -0.53 40.40
C ALA A 159 -1.72 -0.19 41.52
N MET A 160 -0.42 -0.19 41.20
CA MET A 160 0.63 0.16 42.17
C MET A 160 0.49 1.60 42.67
N LEU A 161 0.32 2.56 41.75
CA LEU A 161 0.12 3.97 42.08
C LEU A 161 -1.09 4.17 42.99
N THR A 162 -2.22 3.53 42.66
CA THR A 162 -3.44 3.61 43.48
C THR A 162 -3.23 3.03 44.88
N ALA A 163 -2.50 1.92 44.99
CA ALA A 163 -2.16 1.33 46.28
C ALA A 163 -1.31 2.27 47.14
N VAL A 164 -0.29 2.91 46.54
CA VAL A 164 0.56 3.91 47.22
C VAL A 164 -0.25 5.12 47.68
N LEU A 165 -1.13 5.66 46.83
CA LEU A 165 -1.97 6.81 47.19
C LEU A 165 -2.95 6.48 48.32
N ARG A 166 -3.56 5.28 48.29
CA ARG A 166 -4.42 4.80 49.38
C ARG A 166 -3.66 4.64 50.69
N ALA A 167 -2.45 4.11 50.66
CA ALA A 167 -1.59 4.01 51.84
C ALA A 167 -1.22 5.39 52.41
N ARG A 168 -1.20 6.43 51.57
CA ARG A 168 -1.03 7.84 51.97
C ARG A 168 -2.34 8.53 52.40
N GLY A 169 -3.42 7.78 52.61
CA GLY A 169 -4.70 8.30 53.13
C GLY A 169 -5.68 8.81 52.08
N TRP A 170 -5.38 8.70 50.78
CA TRP A 170 -6.31 9.12 49.74
C TRP A 170 -7.49 8.15 49.63
N ARG A 171 -8.71 8.69 49.59
CA ARG A 171 -9.96 7.91 49.44
C ARG A 171 -10.19 7.56 47.97
N LEU A 172 -9.52 6.52 47.49
CA LEU A 172 -9.66 6.00 46.12
C LEU A 172 -10.37 4.63 46.08
N PRO A 173 -11.01 4.24 44.96
CA PRO A 173 -11.54 2.90 44.76
C PRO A 173 -10.45 1.81 44.83
N ALA A 174 -10.85 0.53 44.77
CA ALA A 174 -9.90 -0.58 44.82
C ALA A 174 -8.82 -0.45 43.71
N PRO A 175 -7.52 -0.68 43.99
CA PRO A 175 -6.46 -0.54 43.00
C PRO A 175 -6.71 -1.30 41.69
N ARG A 176 -7.25 -2.52 41.79
CA ARG A 176 -7.62 -3.34 40.62
C ARG A 176 -8.72 -2.71 39.77
N LEU A 177 -9.67 -2.01 40.40
CA LEU A 177 -10.75 -1.32 39.69
C LEU A 177 -10.21 -0.10 38.94
N VAL A 178 -9.43 0.74 39.61
CA VAL A 178 -8.80 1.93 38.97
C VAL A 178 -7.92 1.51 37.80
N ALA A 179 -7.08 0.49 38.01
CA ALA A 179 -6.24 -0.07 36.96
C ALA A 179 -7.02 -0.59 35.75
N SER A 180 -8.09 -1.36 36.00
CA SER A 180 -8.90 -1.92 34.92
C SER A 180 -9.72 -0.85 34.21
N ALA A 181 -10.19 0.17 34.93
CA ALA A 181 -10.85 1.34 34.34
C ALA A 181 -9.88 2.13 33.45
N ALA A 182 -8.65 2.39 33.91
CA ALA A 182 -7.63 3.06 33.10
C ALA A 182 -7.30 2.27 31.82
N ALA A 183 -7.12 0.95 31.94
CA ALA A 183 -6.91 0.08 30.78
C ALA A 183 -8.11 0.12 29.80
N ALA A 184 -9.34 0.07 30.31
CA ALA A 184 -10.55 0.16 29.48
C ALA A 184 -10.64 1.52 28.76
N VAL A 185 -10.32 2.62 29.43
CA VAL A 185 -10.27 3.96 28.83
C VAL A 185 -9.23 4.01 27.70
N LEU A 186 -8.05 3.43 27.89
CA LEU A 186 -7.02 3.36 26.84
C LEU A 186 -7.51 2.55 25.63
N VAL A 187 -8.10 1.38 25.85
CA VAL A 187 -8.65 0.53 24.78
C VAL A 187 -9.75 1.28 24.02
N ILE A 188 -10.73 1.84 24.72
CA ILE A 188 -11.84 2.59 24.12
C ILE A 188 -11.31 3.80 23.36
N GLY A 189 -10.33 4.53 23.91
CA GLY A 189 -9.71 5.67 23.25
C GLY A 189 -8.99 5.30 21.95
N ILE A 190 -8.21 4.21 21.96
CA ILE A 190 -7.47 3.76 20.77
C ILE A 190 -8.41 3.20 19.71
N VAL A 191 -9.34 2.33 20.09
CA VAL A 191 -10.31 1.75 19.17
C VAL A 191 -11.23 2.83 18.60
N GLY A 192 -11.75 3.71 19.46
CA GLY A 192 -12.59 4.84 19.06
C GLY A 192 -11.88 5.80 18.11
N TRP A 193 -10.61 6.12 18.40
CA TRP A 193 -9.78 6.91 17.49
C TRP A 193 -9.64 6.25 16.12
N ASN A 194 -9.32 4.95 16.06
CA ASN A 194 -9.14 4.24 14.80
C ASN A 194 -10.44 4.12 13.99
N ILE A 195 -11.57 3.85 14.65
CA ILE A 195 -12.90 3.83 14.00
C ILE A 195 -13.21 5.22 13.43
N GLN A 196 -13.04 6.28 14.21
CA GLN A 196 -13.30 7.64 13.79
C GLN A 196 -12.37 8.06 12.63
N ALA A 197 -11.07 7.74 12.72
CA ALA A 197 -10.10 8.02 11.68
C ALA A 197 -10.43 7.27 10.39
N PHE A 198 -10.84 6.00 10.46
CA PHE A 198 -11.32 5.25 9.30
C PHE A 198 -12.60 5.84 8.71
N ALA A 199 -13.62 6.10 9.54
CA ALA A 199 -14.93 6.50 9.08
C ALA A 199 -14.99 7.93 8.52
N ARG A 200 -14.18 8.84 9.06
CA ARG A 200 -14.25 10.29 8.75
C ARG A 200 -12.91 10.91 8.37
N GLY A 201 -11.81 10.18 8.46
CA GLY A 201 -10.50 10.68 8.07
C GLY A 201 -10.42 10.93 6.56
N VAL A 202 -9.51 11.83 6.19
CA VAL A 202 -9.15 12.12 4.81
C VAL A 202 -7.85 11.38 4.49
N GLY A 203 -7.77 10.82 3.28
CA GLY A 203 -6.59 10.16 2.75
C GLY A 203 -6.78 8.67 2.44
N PRO A 204 -5.72 8.00 1.98
CA PRO A 204 -5.80 6.63 1.49
C PRO A 204 -6.30 5.64 2.54
N GLY A 205 -7.14 4.70 2.11
CA GLY A 205 -7.67 3.62 2.96
C GLY A 205 -8.68 4.08 4.01
N ARG A 206 -9.20 5.30 3.89
CA ARG A 206 -10.32 5.80 4.71
C ARG A 206 -11.65 5.59 4.00
N LEU A 207 -12.73 5.45 4.76
CA LEU A 207 -14.05 5.14 4.20
C LEU A 207 -14.52 6.13 3.12
N PRO A 208 -14.34 7.46 3.26
CA PRO A 208 -14.75 8.40 2.20
C PRO A 208 -13.96 8.20 0.90
N ASP A 209 -12.65 7.97 1.01
CA ASP A 209 -11.74 7.76 -0.11
C ASP A 209 -12.00 6.43 -0.81
N LEU A 210 -12.20 5.35 -0.05
CA LEU A 210 -12.60 4.04 -0.56
C LEU A 210 -13.94 4.13 -1.31
N ARG A 211 -14.94 4.84 -0.76
CA ARG A 211 -16.22 5.04 -1.44
C ARG A 211 -16.09 5.86 -2.72
N ALA A 212 -15.23 6.89 -2.72
CA ALA A 212 -14.97 7.68 -3.90
C ALA A 212 -14.30 6.81 -4.99
N HIS A 213 -13.27 6.03 -4.63
CA HIS A 213 -12.61 5.11 -5.54
C HIS A 213 -13.56 4.03 -6.09
N ASP A 214 -14.40 3.43 -5.23
CA ASP A 214 -15.41 2.44 -5.64
C ASP A 214 -16.45 3.06 -6.58
N ALA A 215 -16.91 4.28 -6.30
CA ALA A 215 -17.86 5.00 -7.15
C ALA A 215 -17.23 5.33 -8.52
N THR A 216 -16.00 5.84 -8.55
CA THR A 216 -15.26 6.12 -9.79
C THR A 216 -15.09 4.85 -10.62
N THR A 217 -14.57 3.79 -10.02
CA THR A 217 -14.34 2.51 -10.70
C THR A 217 -15.65 1.93 -11.22
N SER A 218 -16.71 1.95 -10.41
CA SER A 218 -18.02 1.42 -10.82
C SER A 218 -18.61 2.20 -11.98
N ALA A 219 -18.53 3.53 -11.94
CA ALA A 219 -19.03 4.39 -13.01
C ALA A 219 -18.27 4.15 -14.33
N GLN A 220 -16.94 4.05 -14.29
CA GLN A 220 -16.12 3.76 -15.46
C GLN A 220 -16.39 2.35 -16.02
N VAL A 221 -16.53 1.34 -15.16
CA VAL A 221 -16.85 -0.03 -15.58
C VAL A 221 -18.26 -0.11 -16.18
N GLU A 222 -19.25 0.54 -15.58
CA GLU A 222 -20.62 0.57 -16.09
C GLU A 222 -20.69 1.31 -17.44
N PHE A 223 -19.99 2.44 -17.57
CA PHE A 223 -19.86 3.14 -18.84
C PHE A 223 -19.28 2.23 -19.92
N LEU A 224 -18.15 1.57 -19.65
CA LEU A 224 -17.51 0.69 -20.62
C LEU A 224 -18.41 -0.48 -21.00
N ARG A 225 -19.13 -1.11 -20.06
CA ARG A 225 -20.08 -2.21 -20.35
C ARG A 225 -21.20 -1.84 -21.33
N SER A 226 -21.53 -0.55 -21.45
CA SER A 226 -22.50 -0.07 -22.44
C SER A 226 -21.93 0.00 -23.87
N ARG A 227 -20.61 -0.17 -24.03
CA ARG A 227 -19.89 -0.13 -25.30
C ARG A 227 -19.61 -1.52 -25.85
N SER A 228 -19.25 -1.60 -27.13
CA SER A 228 -18.91 -2.88 -27.77
C SER A 228 -17.43 -3.21 -27.52
N PRO A 229 -17.10 -4.34 -26.87
CA PRO A 229 -15.71 -4.70 -26.57
C PRO A 229 -14.84 -4.87 -27.82
N SER A 230 -15.43 -5.32 -28.94
CA SER A 230 -14.70 -5.60 -30.18
C SER A 230 -14.35 -4.35 -31.00
N SER A 231 -14.93 -3.19 -30.66
CA SER A 231 -14.72 -1.93 -31.40
C SER A 231 -14.18 -0.81 -30.51
N THR A 232 -13.75 -1.14 -29.28
CA THR A 232 -13.36 -0.18 -28.25
C THR A 232 -11.98 -0.52 -27.71
N LEU A 233 -11.03 0.39 -27.87
CA LEU A 233 -9.75 0.35 -27.15
C LEU A 233 -9.87 1.20 -25.88
N VAL A 234 -9.41 0.66 -24.74
CA VAL A 234 -9.42 1.38 -23.46
C VAL A 234 -7.99 1.72 -23.03
N LEU A 235 -7.73 3.01 -22.81
CA LEU A 235 -6.49 3.51 -22.23
C LEU A 235 -6.75 3.94 -20.78
N ALA A 236 -6.00 3.35 -19.85
CA ALA A 236 -6.07 3.70 -18.43
C ALA A 236 -4.67 3.70 -17.79
N HIS A 237 -4.45 4.47 -16.73
CA HIS A 237 -3.24 4.43 -15.91
C HIS A 237 -3.50 3.75 -14.57
N ASP A 238 -4.38 4.31 -13.74
CA ASP A 238 -4.52 3.93 -12.32
C ASP A 238 -5.20 2.56 -12.12
N ILE A 239 -6.13 2.19 -13.01
CA ILE A 239 -7.03 1.05 -12.81
C ILE A 239 -6.94 -0.05 -13.87
N VAL A 240 -5.85 -0.10 -14.66
CA VAL A 240 -5.68 -1.07 -15.76
C VAL A 240 -5.93 -2.50 -15.32
N ARG A 241 -5.39 -2.92 -14.17
CA ARG A 241 -5.54 -4.30 -13.68
C ARG A 241 -6.96 -4.62 -13.26
N GLN A 242 -7.65 -3.65 -12.65
CA GLN A 242 -9.03 -3.75 -12.24
C GLN A 242 -9.92 -3.90 -13.47
N LEU A 243 -9.66 -3.12 -14.53
CA LEU A 243 -10.38 -3.23 -15.80
C LEU A 243 -10.15 -4.58 -16.47
N GLN A 244 -8.91 -5.06 -16.55
CA GLN A 244 -8.61 -6.41 -17.09
C GLN A 244 -9.37 -7.52 -16.35
N PHE A 245 -9.62 -7.34 -15.05
CA PHE A 245 -10.41 -8.28 -14.26
C PHE A 245 -11.92 -8.14 -14.48
N TYR A 246 -12.47 -6.92 -14.48
CA TYR A 246 -13.92 -6.68 -14.58
C TYR A 246 -14.46 -6.66 -16.02
N LEU A 247 -13.58 -6.49 -17.01
CA LEU A 247 -13.87 -6.31 -18.43
C LEU A 247 -12.94 -7.17 -19.31
N PRO A 248 -12.89 -8.50 -19.11
CA PRO A 248 -11.90 -9.37 -19.77
C PRO A 248 -12.03 -9.45 -21.30
N GLY A 249 -13.12 -8.93 -21.88
CA GLY A 249 -13.33 -8.87 -23.33
C GLY A 249 -12.86 -7.59 -24.01
N TYR A 250 -12.43 -6.58 -23.25
CA TYR A 250 -11.92 -5.32 -23.80
C TYR A 250 -10.41 -5.37 -23.99
N ASP A 251 -9.92 -4.70 -25.02
CA ASP A 251 -8.49 -4.39 -25.13
C ASP A 251 -8.17 -3.21 -24.20
N VAL A 252 -7.52 -3.51 -23.08
CA VAL A 252 -7.15 -2.53 -22.06
C VAL A 252 -5.64 -2.36 -22.03
N GLN A 253 -5.18 -1.18 -22.43
CA GLN A 253 -3.78 -0.81 -22.49
C GLN A 253 -3.43 0.25 -21.43
N LEU A 254 -2.18 0.22 -20.99
CA LEU A 254 -1.64 1.21 -20.07
C LEU A 254 -1.44 2.53 -20.84
N LEU A 255 -2.07 3.61 -20.36
CA LEU A 255 -1.99 4.94 -20.98
C LEU A 255 -0.56 5.48 -20.98
N PHE A 256 0.14 5.36 -19.85
CA PHE A 256 1.56 5.63 -19.74
C PHE A 256 2.15 4.85 -18.57
N SER A 257 3.45 4.61 -18.65
CA SER A 257 4.21 4.00 -17.57
C SER A 257 5.13 5.02 -16.97
N GLU A 258 4.90 5.38 -15.71
CA GLU A 258 5.78 6.24 -14.89
C GLU A 258 7.20 5.65 -14.74
N TYR A 259 7.36 4.38 -15.09
CA TYR A 259 8.61 3.64 -15.07
C TYR A 259 9.47 3.83 -16.32
N VAL A 260 8.95 4.49 -17.35
CA VAL A 260 9.73 4.87 -18.53
C VAL A 260 10.51 6.16 -18.20
N PRO A 261 11.84 6.22 -18.40
CA PRO A 261 12.59 7.46 -18.29
C PRO A 261 11.93 8.54 -19.14
N ASP A 262 11.76 9.75 -18.58
CA ASP A 262 11.05 10.85 -19.24
C ASP A 262 9.58 10.54 -19.60
N PHE A 263 8.85 9.73 -18.80
CA PHE A 263 7.45 9.36 -19.05
C PHE A 263 6.51 10.54 -19.40
N GLN A 264 6.83 11.74 -18.92
CA GLN A 264 6.10 12.97 -19.20
C GLN A 264 6.14 13.33 -20.70
N THR A 265 7.25 13.06 -21.38
CA THR A 265 7.46 13.34 -22.80
C THR A 265 7.50 12.09 -23.66
N ALA A 266 7.72 10.92 -23.08
CA ALA A 266 7.67 9.64 -23.78
C ALA A 266 6.29 9.40 -24.40
N ARG A 267 6.27 8.84 -25.61
CA ARG A 267 5.07 8.52 -26.37
C ARG A 267 5.13 7.07 -26.81
N THR A 268 4.00 6.40 -26.73
CA THR A 268 3.80 5.02 -27.19
C THR A 268 2.79 5.04 -28.32
N VAL A 269 3.08 4.32 -29.41
CA VAL A 269 2.13 4.14 -30.51
C VAL A 269 1.57 2.74 -30.42
N THR A 270 0.27 2.65 -30.19
CA THR A 270 -0.47 1.38 -30.13
C THR A 270 -1.30 1.25 -31.40
N PRO A 271 -1.04 0.23 -32.24
CA PRO A 271 -1.89 -0.07 -33.39
C PRO A 271 -3.33 -0.33 -32.95
N LEU A 272 -4.29 0.20 -33.70
CA LEU A 272 -5.70 -0.07 -33.45
C LEU A 272 -6.09 -1.38 -34.16
N PRO A 273 -6.72 -2.35 -33.46
CA PRO A 273 -7.27 -3.54 -34.10
C PRO A 273 -8.28 -3.19 -35.19
N ASP A 274 -8.40 -4.04 -36.21
CA ASP A 274 -9.39 -3.86 -37.27
C ASP A 274 -10.80 -3.79 -36.67
N GLY A 275 -11.57 -2.78 -37.08
CA GLY A 275 -12.92 -2.53 -36.57
C GLY A 275 -13.00 -1.73 -35.27
N THR A 276 -11.88 -1.22 -34.75
CA THR A 276 -11.91 -0.24 -33.66
C THR A 276 -12.53 1.06 -34.16
N THR A 277 -13.61 1.49 -33.52
CA THR A 277 -14.33 2.74 -33.86
C THR A 277 -14.17 3.78 -32.77
N GLU A 278 -13.83 3.38 -31.54
CA GLU A 278 -13.63 4.31 -30.43
C GLU A 278 -12.40 3.98 -29.58
N VAL A 279 -11.75 5.04 -29.08
CA VAL A 279 -10.73 4.96 -28.02
C VAL A 279 -11.28 5.68 -26.80
N VAL A 280 -11.34 4.97 -25.67
CA VAL A 280 -11.81 5.51 -24.38
C VAL A 280 -10.64 5.70 -23.45
N VAL A 281 -10.46 6.92 -22.96
CA VAL A 281 -9.40 7.29 -22.00
C VAL A 281 -10.03 7.63 -20.66
N LEU A 282 -9.63 6.91 -19.62
CA LEU A 282 -10.26 7.03 -18.30
C LEU A 282 -9.60 8.06 -17.38
N ASP A 283 -8.35 8.45 -17.64
CA ASP A 283 -7.59 9.35 -16.80
C ASP A 283 -7.76 10.82 -17.20
N THR A 284 -7.88 11.70 -16.21
CA THR A 284 -8.01 13.15 -16.38
C THR A 284 -6.98 13.89 -15.53
N PRO A 285 -6.54 15.10 -15.92
CA PRO A 285 -6.85 15.81 -17.16
C PRO A 285 -6.05 15.28 -18.37
N LEU A 286 -6.64 15.37 -19.57
CA LEU A 286 -6.03 14.95 -20.83
C LEU A 286 -5.73 16.15 -21.73
N THR A 287 -4.54 16.18 -22.31
CA THR A 287 -4.16 17.10 -23.40
C THR A 287 -4.39 16.40 -24.72
N VAL A 288 -5.25 16.98 -25.55
CA VAL A 288 -5.59 16.45 -26.87
C VAL A 288 -4.89 17.27 -27.94
N ALA A 289 -4.38 16.60 -28.97
CA ALA A 289 -3.79 17.28 -30.11
C ALA A 289 -4.83 18.18 -30.81
N PRO A 290 -4.47 19.40 -31.25
CA PRO A 290 -5.43 20.32 -31.87
C PRO A 290 -6.19 19.72 -33.06
N GLU A 291 -5.54 18.85 -33.83
CA GLU A 291 -6.12 18.12 -34.95
C GLU A 291 -7.25 17.14 -34.57
N ASP A 292 -7.24 16.64 -33.34
CA ASP A 292 -8.21 15.67 -32.83
C ASP A 292 -9.28 16.31 -31.93
N ALA A 293 -9.20 17.61 -31.68
CA ALA A 293 -10.10 18.32 -30.76
C ALA A 293 -11.58 18.20 -31.16
N ALA A 294 -11.89 18.04 -32.45
CA ALA A 294 -13.25 17.84 -32.96
C ALA A 294 -13.76 16.39 -32.82
N LEU A 295 -12.86 15.45 -32.55
CA LEU A 295 -13.13 14.00 -32.50
C LEU A 295 -13.25 13.48 -31.07
N VAL A 296 -12.83 14.30 -30.10
CA VAL A 296 -12.88 13.97 -28.68
C VAL A 296 -14.10 14.58 -28.02
N HIS A 297 -14.74 13.83 -27.16
CA HIS A 297 -15.82 14.30 -26.31
C HIS A 297 -15.60 13.82 -24.88
N GLU A 298 -15.66 14.76 -23.93
CA GLU A 298 -15.64 14.46 -22.51
C GLU A 298 -17.05 14.02 -22.09
N VAL A 299 -17.14 12.83 -21.49
CA VAL A 299 -18.38 12.28 -20.97
C VAL A 299 -18.31 12.29 -19.44
N PRO A 300 -19.09 13.15 -18.76
CA PRO A 300 -19.17 13.13 -17.31
C PRO A 300 -19.95 11.88 -16.86
N LEU A 301 -19.34 11.08 -15.99
CA LEU A 301 -19.93 9.85 -15.44
C LEU A 301 -20.53 10.07 -14.05
N SER A 302 -19.91 10.91 -13.24
CA SER A 302 -20.37 11.22 -11.89
C SER A 302 -20.03 12.66 -11.53
N ALA A 303 -20.90 13.33 -10.79
CA ALA A 303 -20.66 14.66 -10.25
C ALA A 303 -19.96 14.64 -8.88
N GLN A 304 -20.07 13.55 -8.12
CA GLN A 304 -19.49 13.41 -6.78
C GLN A 304 -19.05 11.96 -6.47
N PRO A 305 -17.75 11.63 -6.56
CA PRO A 305 -16.66 12.50 -7.05
C PRO A 305 -16.86 12.87 -8.52
N PRO A 306 -16.35 14.03 -8.98
CA PRO A 306 -16.34 14.37 -10.39
C PRO A 306 -15.49 13.36 -11.14
N VAL A 307 -16.10 12.61 -12.04
CA VAL A 307 -15.45 11.59 -12.86
C VAL A 307 -15.91 11.80 -14.29
N SER A 308 -14.95 11.94 -15.19
CA SER A 308 -15.17 12.04 -16.62
C SER A 308 -14.30 11.03 -17.34
N VAL A 309 -14.70 10.66 -18.54
CA VAL A 309 -13.90 9.90 -19.49
C VAL A 309 -13.84 10.64 -20.81
N TYR A 310 -12.76 10.47 -21.58
CA TYR A 310 -12.66 11.02 -22.93
C TYR A 310 -12.91 9.91 -23.94
N VAL A 311 -13.80 10.16 -24.88
CA VAL A 311 -14.09 9.23 -25.97
C VAL A 311 -13.65 9.88 -27.28
N PHE A 312 -12.83 9.16 -28.03
CA PHE A 312 -12.32 9.56 -29.33
C PHE A 312 -12.99 8.75 -30.42
N ASP A 313 -13.50 9.42 -31.47
CA ASP A 313 -13.90 8.75 -32.70
C ASP A 313 -12.65 8.32 -33.49
N ALA A 314 -12.42 7.01 -33.53
CA ALA A 314 -11.25 6.38 -34.11
C ALA A 314 -11.54 5.65 -35.44
N THR A 315 -12.69 5.91 -36.06
CA THR A 315 -13.17 5.17 -37.26
C THR A 315 -12.16 5.14 -38.42
N ASP A 316 -11.40 6.23 -38.61
CA ASP A 316 -10.39 6.36 -39.67
C ASP A 316 -8.94 6.27 -39.15
N ALA A 317 -8.74 5.90 -37.88
CA ALA A 317 -7.42 5.83 -37.27
C ALA A 317 -6.84 4.41 -37.39
N ARG A 318 -5.55 4.32 -37.71
CA ARG A 318 -4.78 3.06 -37.76
C ARG A 318 -4.03 2.78 -36.47
N ALA A 319 -3.77 3.81 -35.67
CA ALA A 319 -3.08 3.70 -34.39
C ALA A 319 -3.48 4.86 -33.48
N VAL A 320 -3.15 4.73 -32.20
CA VAL A 320 -3.22 5.81 -31.22
C VAL A 320 -1.84 6.05 -30.63
N GLU A 321 -1.39 7.29 -30.64
CA GLU A 321 -0.20 7.72 -29.90
C GLU A 321 -0.63 8.27 -28.55
N HIS A 322 -0.05 7.76 -27.47
CA HIS A 322 -0.44 8.13 -26.12
C HIS A 322 0.75 8.22 -25.15
N GLY A 323 0.55 8.94 -24.06
CA GLY A 323 1.55 9.16 -23.02
C GLY A 323 0.97 9.93 -21.84
N TYR A 324 1.84 10.44 -20.96
CA TYR A 324 1.41 11.19 -19.78
C TYR A 324 0.50 12.37 -20.16
N ARG A 325 -0.78 12.27 -19.81
CA ARG A 325 -1.82 13.26 -20.13
C ARG A 325 -1.89 13.62 -21.62
N PHE A 326 -1.55 12.71 -22.53
CA PHE A 326 -1.53 12.98 -23.96
C PHE A 326 -2.12 11.82 -24.74
N VAL A 327 -3.00 12.14 -25.70
CA VAL A 327 -3.51 11.19 -26.71
C VAL A 327 -3.65 11.90 -28.05
N ARG A 328 -3.28 11.20 -29.12
CA ARG A 328 -3.44 11.60 -30.52
C ARG A 328 -3.78 10.41 -31.40
N LEU A 329 -4.74 10.56 -32.31
CA LEU A 329 -5.08 9.55 -33.31
C LEU A 329 -4.10 9.64 -34.49
N VAL A 330 -3.65 8.47 -34.96
CA VAL A 330 -2.78 8.35 -36.13
C VAL A 330 -3.60 7.79 -37.28
N ARG A 331 -3.77 8.61 -38.33
CA ARG A 331 -4.45 8.25 -39.58
C ARG A 331 -3.45 7.82 -40.65
#